data_AF-A0A7T1MM88-F1
#
_entry.id   AF-A0A7T1MM88-F1
#
_cell.length_a   1.000
_cell.length_b   1.000
_cell.length_c   1.000
_cell.angle_alpha   90.00
_cell.angle_beta   90.00
_cell.angle_gamma   90.00
#
_symmetry.space_group_name_H-M   'P 1'
#
loop_
_entity.id
_entity.type
_entity.pdbx_description
1 polymer ?
#
loop_
_entity_poly.entity_id
_entity_poly.type
_entity_poly.pdbx_seq_one_letter_code
_entity_poly.pdbx_strand_id
1 'polypeptide(L)' 'MPADPGQQSLDAETIRHLHRGLRALPRPQLESLTRAFRKRFQVPEEAVTIADRINQKCHHDWIEAFLVQQ' A
#
# COMPACT_ATOMS: atom_id res chain seq x y z
N MET A 1 -15.92 15.62 -14.95
CA MET A 1 -14.68 15.53 -14.17
C MET A 1 -14.35 14.05 -14.06
N PRO A 2 -13.33 13.50 -14.73
CA PRO A 2 -13.02 12.09 -14.56
C PRO A 2 -12.62 11.90 -13.10
N ALA A 3 -13.27 10.95 -12.42
CA ALA A 3 -12.88 10.55 -11.09
C ALA A 3 -11.41 10.13 -11.12
N ASP A 4 -10.58 10.67 -10.23
CA ASP A 4 -9.19 10.30 -10.11
C ASP A 4 -9.09 8.76 -10.08
N PRO A 5 -8.49 8.11 -11.10
CA PRO A 5 -8.50 6.65 -11.23
C PRO A 5 -7.80 5.95 -10.05
N GLY A 6 -7.01 6.71 -9.31
CA GLY A 6 -6.37 6.29 -8.08
C GLY A 6 -7.30 6.16 -6.86
N GLN A 7 -8.46 6.80 -6.87
CA GLN A 7 -9.44 6.72 -5.76
C GLN A 7 -10.46 5.58 -5.93
N GLN A 8 -10.32 4.78 -7.00
CA GLN A 8 -11.11 3.58 -7.19
C GLN A 8 -10.73 2.53 -6.13
N SER A 9 -11.74 2.00 -5.46
CA SER A 9 -11.57 0.89 -4.51
C SER A 9 -10.97 -0.33 -5.22
N LEU A 10 -10.01 -0.98 -4.56
CA LEU A 10 -9.46 -2.25 -5.00
C LEU A 10 -10.46 -3.38 -4.78
N ASP A 11 -10.42 -4.37 -5.65
CA ASP A 11 -11.13 -5.62 -5.47
C ASP A 11 -10.56 -6.41 -4.28
N ALA A 12 -11.42 -7.11 -3.55
CA ALA A 12 -11.02 -7.84 -2.35
C ALA A 12 -9.93 -8.89 -2.62
N GLU A 13 -9.90 -9.47 -3.83
CA GLU A 13 -8.85 -10.39 -4.26
C GLU A 13 -7.48 -9.70 -4.34
N THR A 14 -7.43 -8.51 -4.94
CA THR A 14 -6.21 -7.71 -5.09
C THR A 14 -5.68 -7.25 -3.73
N ILE A 15 -6.57 -6.80 -2.84
CA ILE A 15 -6.20 -6.43 -1.45
C ILE A 15 -5.58 -7.64 -0.74
N ARG A 16 -6.18 -8.82 -0.86
CA ARG A 16 -5.64 -10.06 -0.25
C ARG A 16 -4.28 -10.45 -0.82
N HIS A 17 -4.08 -10.32 -2.13
CA HIS A 17 -2.79 -10.58 -2.77
C HIS A 17 -1.70 -9.61 -2.27
N LEU A 18 -2.01 -8.32 -2.18
CA LEU A 18 -1.09 -7.32 -1.62
C LEU A 18 -0.75 -7.63 -0.16
N HIS A 19 -1.74 -7.94 0.67
CA HIS A 19 -1.50 -8.29 2.08
C HIS A 19 -0.59 -9.50 2.20
N ARG A 20 -0.76 -10.50 1.33
CA ARG A 20 0.10 -11.68 1.28
C ARG A 20 1.51 -11.32 0.84
N GLY A 21 1.65 -10.48 -0.18
CA GLY A 21 2.95 -9.97 -0.65
C GLY A 21 3.69 -9.23 0.45
N LEU A 22 3.03 -8.26 1.10
CA LEU A 22 3.59 -7.49 2.22
C LEU A 22 3.99 -8.37 3.39
N ARG A 23 3.18 -9.38 3.74
CA ARG A 23 3.52 -10.34 4.81
C ARG A 23 4.70 -11.25 4.42
N ALA A 24 4.90 -11.49 3.13
CA ALA A 24 6.03 -12.27 2.62
C ALA A 24 7.31 -11.43 2.46
N LEU A 25 7.23 -10.10 2.50
CA LEU A 25 8.41 -9.23 2.44
C LEU A 25 9.29 -9.41 3.69
N PRO A 26 10.62 -9.34 3.53
CA PRO A 26 11.52 -9.35 4.67
C PRO A 26 11.33 -8.07 5.49
N ARG A 27 11.49 -8.19 6.82
CA ARG A 27 11.34 -7.09 7.79
C ARG A 27 11.97 -5.74 7.35
N PRO A 28 13.24 -5.69 6.88
CA PRO A 28 13.83 -4.42 6.46
C PRO A 28 13.09 -3.75 5.28
N GLN A 29 12.59 -4.52 4.32
CA GLN A 29 11.81 -3.97 3.20
C GLN A 29 10.42 -3.51 3.67
N LEU A 30 9.78 -4.29 4.55
CA LEU A 30 8.48 -3.92 5.12
C LEU A 30 8.56 -2.63 5.94
N GLU A 31 9.62 -2.44 6.73
CA GLU A 31 9.85 -1.21 7.49
C GLU A 31 10.07 0.01 6.57
N SER A 32 10.90 -0.14 5.54
CA SER A 32 11.12 0.92 4.55
C SER A 32 9.84 1.29 3.80
N LEU A 33 9.09 0.29 3.34
CA LEU A 33 7.81 0.47 2.67
C LEU A 33 6.80 1.15 3.61
N THR A 34 6.70 0.70 4.86
CA THR A 34 5.80 1.30 5.86
C THR A 34 6.14 2.77 6.12
N ARG A 35 7.42 3.10 6.31
CA ARG A 35 7.85 4.49 6.51
C ARG A 35 7.57 5.37 5.29
N ALA A 36 7.91 4.90 4.09
CA ALA A 36 7.69 5.63 2.86
C ALA A 36 6.18 5.81 2.56
N PHE A 37 5.37 4.78 2.77
CA PHE A 37 3.92 4.79 2.60
C PHE A 37 3.27 5.79 3.57
N ARG A 38 3.66 5.74 4.85
CA ARG A 38 3.17 6.67 5.88
C ARG A 38 3.50 8.11 5.54
N LYS A 39 4.71 8.39 5.03
CA LYS A 39 5.13 9.73 4.60
C LYS A 39 4.36 10.21 3.36
N ARG A 40 4.12 9.31 2.39
CA ARG A 40 3.43 9.65 1.13
C ARG A 40 1.94 9.90 1.32
N PHE A 41 1.28 9.06 2.11
CA PHE A 41 -0.16 9.06 2.31
C PHE A 41 -0.59 9.68 3.64
N GLN A 42 0.34 10.24 4.41
CA GLN A 42 0.10 10.87 5.72
C GLN A 42 -0.70 9.95 6.67
N VAL A 43 -0.35 8.67 6.68
CA VAL A 43 -1.07 7.68 7.49
C VAL A 43 -0.78 7.93 8.97
N PRO A 44 -1.81 8.07 9.83
CA PRO A 44 -1.63 8.30 11.25
C PRO A 44 -0.88 7.12 11.89
N GLU A 45 -0.04 7.41 12.88
CA GLU A 45 0.80 6.41 13.56
C GLU A 45 0.00 5.35 14.32
N GLU A 46 -1.25 5.67 14.61
CA GLU A 46 -2.22 4.81 15.29
C GLU A 46 -2.73 3.66 14.38
N ALA A 47 -2.50 3.74 13.07
CA ALA A 47 -2.80 2.64 12.16
C ALA A 47 -1.79 1.49 12.37
N VAL A 48 -2.24 0.45 13.07
CA VAL A 48 -1.46 -0.74 13.46
C VAL A 48 -0.75 -1.40 12.26
N THR A 49 -1.34 -1.36 11.06
CA THR A 49 -0.67 -1.80 9.82
C THR A 49 -1.07 -0.94 8.63
N ILE A 50 -0.11 -0.60 7.76
CA ILE A 50 -0.43 0.03 6.46
C ILE A 50 -1.25 -0.91 5.56
N ALA A 51 -1.19 -2.23 5.79
CA ALA A 51 -1.95 -3.22 5.03
C ALA A 51 -3.44 -2.91 5.04
N ASP A 52 -4.01 -2.66 6.23
CA ASP A 52 -5.42 -2.31 6.41
C ASP A 52 -5.84 -1.04 5.63
N ARG A 53 -4.88 -0.16 5.33
CA ARG A 53 -5.12 1.07 4.55
C ARG A 53 -5.07 0.85 3.04
N ILE A 54 -4.63 -0.30 2.54
CA ILE A 54 -4.53 -0.58 1.11
C ILE A 54 -5.88 -1.07 0.58
N ASN A 55 -6.81 -0.13 0.42
CA ASN A 55 -8.13 -0.38 -0.17
C ASN A 55 -8.35 0.39 -1.48
N GLN A 56 -7.36 1.14 -1.95
CA GLN A 56 -7.47 2.03 -3.12
C GLN A 56 -6.40 1.77 -4.16
N LYS A 57 -6.74 1.95 -5.44
CA LYS A 57 -5.81 1.74 -6.56
C LYS A 57 -4.55 2.59 -6.47
N CYS A 58 -4.66 3.83 -5.97
CA CYS A 58 -3.51 4.69 -5.67
C CYS A 58 -2.46 4.00 -4.77
N HIS A 59 -2.92 3.28 -3.75
CA HIS A 59 -2.02 2.59 -2.83
C HIS A 59 -1.37 1.38 -3.48
N HIS A 60 -2.14 0.60 -4.26
CA HIS A 60 -1.61 -0.54 -5.02
C HIS A 60 -0.54 -0.10 -6.01
N ASP A 61 -0.87 0.85 -6.88
CA ASP A 61 0.04 1.37 -7.91
C ASP A 61 1.33 1.91 -7.29
N TRP A 62 1.21 2.67 -6.19
CA TRP A 62 2.37 3.19 -5.47
C TRP A 62 3.21 2.07 -4.83
N ILE A 63 2.58 1.05 -4.23
CA ILE A 63 3.29 -0.08 -3.61
C ILE A 63 4.01 -0.89 -4.67
N GLU A 64 3.37 -1.18 -5.81
CA GLU A 64 4.02 -1.88 -6.92
C GLU A 64 5.19 -1.07 -7.48
N ALA A 65 5.00 0.22 -7.74
CA ALA A 65 6.06 1.11 -8.21
C ALA A 65 7.22 1.22 -7.21
N PHE A 66 6.93 1.17 -5.91
CA PHE A 66 7.93 1.14 -4.85
C PHE A 66 8.70 -0.19 -4.86
N LEU A 67 8.01 -1.33 -4.94
CA LEU A 67 8.63 -2.65 -4.97
C LEU A 67 9.49 -2.89 -6.22
N VAL A 68 9.12 -2.32 -7.36
CA VAL A 68 9.93 -2.36 -8.60
C VAL A 68 11.19 -1.48 -8.50
N GLN A 69 11.17 -0.44 -7.67
CA GLN A 69 12.30 0.49 -7.45
C GLN A 69 13.23 0.11 -6.29
N GLN A 70 13.00 -1.02 -5.60
CA GLN A 70 13.85 -1.50 -4.49
C GLN A 70 15.01 -2.37 -4.95
#